data_AF-A0AAD7NQB5-F1
#
_entry.id   AF-A0AAD7NQB5-F1
#
_cell.length_a   1.000
_cell.length_b   1.000
_cell.length_c   1.000
_cell.angle_alpha   90.00
_cell.angle_beta   90.00
_cell.angle_gamma   90.00
#
_symmetry.space_group_name_H-M   'P 1'
#
loop_
_entity.id
_entity.type
_entity.pdbx_description
1 polymer ?
#
loop_
_entity_poly.entity_id
_entity_poly.type
_entity_poly.pdbx_seq_one_letter_code
_entity_poly.pdbx_strand_id
1 'polypeptide(L)'
;MSRSLSARCLHRTVFSAPPAPAHASARPTPGARQYSYAALKTRSQPRRDYPRRQENPPPYPRVVPHEPGVRLEQDHSRSHSWGLKDRDSPPVEPETLRRLFEDDGDSRERGRRVDGGARERERQTRGEGSSSNVATGERRHVSRSTTEQSRRYGAPPPRRPAKPDEIFTDHLNGLFPPLKFPAELAARILTHASHPAAFHGHNAQFAFIGRRVLESYLLLLLASSPHLKPTHDLQEIVSSVLNTYFLGEHIGSKWGLGRVMRWTPTIAAEMLNDEARVDKTKLLKDVGLYKVQGDAATAVLGAIFQQFGASVAHRVFHTRMLPRLLLPQGGLPVCFHADVHEACARLGGSHGRLVLDSDLPVKELGAVQEEEKRQALEAPKRTSRQTLPH
;
A
#
# COMPACT_ATOMS: atom_id res chain seq x y z
N MET A 1 47.55 -31.71 25.05
CA MET A 1 46.49 -31.44 26.05
C MET A 1 45.15 -31.46 25.32
N SER A 2 44.48 -32.61 25.33
CA SER A 2 43.24 -32.86 24.58
C SER A 2 42.05 -32.69 25.51
N ARG A 3 41.10 -31.81 25.18
CA ARG A 3 39.87 -31.62 25.96
C ARG A 3 38.69 -32.23 25.20
N SER A 4 38.17 -33.29 25.82
CA SER A 4 36.95 -34.02 25.48
C SER A 4 35.72 -33.13 25.67
N LEU A 5 34.86 -33.07 24.65
CA LEU A 5 33.53 -32.47 24.72
C LEU A 5 32.51 -33.57 25.04
N SER A 6 31.88 -33.42 26.22
CA SER A 6 30.85 -34.31 26.75
C SER A 6 29.49 -33.99 26.11
N ALA A 7 28.93 -34.98 25.40
CA ALA A 7 27.58 -34.94 24.87
C ALA A 7 26.56 -35.22 25.98
N ARG A 8 25.74 -34.23 26.34
CA ARG A 8 24.58 -34.42 27.22
C ARG A 8 23.37 -34.84 26.38
N CYS A 9 22.94 -36.09 26.56
CA CYS A 9 21.65 -36.59 26.10
C CYS A 9 20.51 -35.86 26.82
N LEU A 10 19.62 -35.21 26.07
CA LEU A 10 18.35 -34.71 26.59
C LEU A 10 17.33 -35.86 26.55
N HIS A 11 16.89 -36.27 27.74
CA HIS A 11 15.77 -37.20 27.90
C HIS A 11 14.47 -36.54 27.42
N ARG A 12 13.85 -37.16 26.41
CA ARG A 12 12.53 -36.85 25.88
C ARG A 12 11.47 -37.40 26.85
N THR A 13 10.91 -36.56 27.71
CA THR A 13 9.74 -36.90 28.52
C THR A 13 8.50 -36.84 27.64
N VAL A 14 7.89 -38.00 27.42
CA VAL A 14 6.60 -38.15 26.72
C VAL A 14 5.50 -37.87 27.75
N PHE A 15 4.86 -36.71 27.65
CA PHE A 15 3.64 -36.43 28.40
C PHE A 15 2.49 -37.21 27.76
N SER A 16 2.00 -38.23 28.46
CA SER A 16 0.76 -38.93 28.12
C SER A 16 -0.42 -38.02 28.46
N ALA A 17 -1.23 -37.69 27.45
CA ALA A 17 -2.48 -36.96 27.64
C ALA A 17 -3.51 -37.83 28.40
N PRO A 18 -4.30 -37.26 29.33
CA PRO A 18 -5.39 -37.97 29.98
C PRO A 18 -6.56 -38.21 29.02
N PRO A 19 -7.31 -39.33 29.17
CA PRO A 19 -8.46 -39.63 28.33
C PRO A 19 -9.61 -38.65 28.57
N ALA A 20 -10.25 -38.23 27.47
CA ALA A 20 -11.40 -37.34 27.48
C ALA A 20 -12.62 -37.97 28.19
N PRO A 21 -13.40 -37.19 28.97
CA PRO A 21 -14.61 -37.69 29.59
C PRO A 21 -15.70 -37.93 28.54
N ALA A 22 -16.33 -39.10 28.63
CA ALA A 22 -17.49 -39.48 27.83
C ALA A 22 -18.66 -38.53 28.12
N HIS A 23 -19.02 -37.70 27.15
CA HIS A 23 -20.23 -36.88 27.22
C HIS A 23 -21.47 -37.74 27.05
N ALA A 24 -22.27 -37.78 28.11
CA ALA A 24 -23.59 -38.37 28.16
C ALA A 24 -24.53 -37.71 27.14
N SER A 25 -25.27 -38.57 26.42
CA SER A 25 -26.35 -38.20 25.51
C SER A 25 -27.50 -37.54 26.29
N ALA A 26 -27.65 -36.23 26.14
CA ALA A 26 -28.85 -35.51 26.58
C ALA A 26 -29.89 -35.50 25.45
N ARG A 27 -31.10 -35.97 25.79
CA ARG A 27 -32.29 -35.99 24.92
C ARG A 27 -32.69 -34.57 24.46
N PRO A 28 -33.24 -34.41 23.25
CA PRO A 28 -33.72 -33.12 22.77
C PRO A 28 -35.05 -32.75 23.43
N THR A 29 -35.12 -31.54 23.99
CA THR A 29 -36.36 -30.91 24.43
C THR A 29 -37.17 -30.40 23.22
N PRO A 30 -38.49 -30.66 23.15
CA PRO A 30 -39.33 -30.16 22.08
C PRO A 30 -39.86 -28.77 22.46
N GLY A 31 -39.33 -27.72 21.84
CA GLY A 31 -39.83 -26.37 22.12
C GLY A 31 -39.01 -25.22 21.57
N ALA A 32 -38.68 -25.24 20.28
CA ALA A 32 -38.14 -24.06 19.60
C ALA A 32 -38.40 -24.15 18.08
N ARG A 33 -39.67 -23.97 17.69
CA ARG A 33 -40.04 -23.63 16.31
C ARG A 33 -41.02 -22.47 16.38
N GLN A 34 -40.54 -21.28 16.02
CA GLN A 34 -41.25 -20.24 15.28
C GLN A 34 -40.48 -18.93 15.40
N TYR A 35 -39.56 -18.68 14.48
CA TYR A 35 -39.30 -17.34 13.92
C TYR A 35 -38.67 -17.55 12.54
N SER A 36 -39.53 -17.88 11.59
CA SER A 36 -39.20 -17.97 10.18
C SER A 36 -40.04 -16.95 9.43
N TYR A 37 -39.37 -16.09 8.65
CA TYR A 37 -39.92 -15.29 7.56
C TYR A 37 -40.94 -14.18 7.89
N ALA A 38 -40.44 -13.01 8.27
CA ALA A 38 -41.13 -11.74 7.99
C ALA A 38 -40.20 -10.52 8.10
N ALA A 39 -39.25 -10.35 7.16
CA ALA A 39 -38.54 -9.05 7.02
C ALA A 39 -37.93 -8.86 5.63
N LEU A 40 -38.74 -8.96 4.58
CA LEU A 40 -38.43 -8.34 3.28
C LEU A 40 -39.70 -7.64 2.78
N LYS A 41 -39.98 -6.47 3.36
CA LYS A 41 -40.83 -5.46 2.73
C LYS A 41 -39.98 -4.24 2.42
N THR A 42 -39.80 -4.06 1.12
CA THR A 42 -39.42 -2.85 0.41
C THR A 42 -39.88 -1.57 1.12
N ARG A 43 -38.93 -0.81 1.67
CA ARG A 43 -39.16 0.57 2.11
C ARG A 43 -38.66 1.51 1.02
N SER A 44 -39.59 1.92 0.15
CA SER A 44 -39.45 3.10 -0.69
C SER A 44 -39.22 4.32 0.22
N GLN A 45 -38.02 4.88 0.19
CA GLN A 45 -37.70 6.15 0.84
C GLN A 45 -38.40 7.28 0.07
N PRO A 46 -39.23 8.12 0.72
CA PRO A 46 -39.69 9.35 0.09
C PRO A 46 -38.50 10.30 -0.04
N ARG A 47 -38.37 10.91 -1.22
CA ARG A 47 -37.49 12.04 -1.49
C ARG A 47 -37.72 13.10 -0.40
N ARG A 48 -36.73 13.29 0.47
CA ARG A 48 -36.67 14.45 1.37
C ARG A 48 -36.13 15.62 0.56
N ASP A 49 -37.04 16.52 0.18
CA ASP A 49 -36.69 17.87 -0.23
C ASP A 49 -36.12 18.60 1.00
N TYR A 50 -34.82 18.85 1.00
CA TYR A 50 -34.19 19.74 1.96
C TYR A 50 -34.39 21.18 1.49
N PRO A 51 -35.04 22.06 2.29
CA PRO A 51 -35.04 23.49 1.99
C PRO A 51 -33.61 24.02 2.10
N ARG A 52 -33.16 24.65 1.01
CA ARG A 52 -31.86 25.32 0.87
C ARG A 52 -31.81 26.49 1.86
N ARG A 53 -31.28 26.25 3.06
CA ARG A 53 -31.05 27.30 4.06
C ARG A 53 -29.89 28.16 3.59
N GLN A 54 -30.21 29.38 3.16
CA GLN A 54 -29.24 30.41 2.80
C GLN A 54 -28.76 31.05 4.10
N GLU A 55 -27.73 30.47 4.72
CA GLU A 55 -27.04 31.09 5.85
C GLU A 55 -25.90 31.95 5.33
N ASN A 56 -26.03 33.27 5.52
CA ASN A 56 -24.91 34.19 5.38
C ASN A 56 -23.84 33.80 6.41
N PRO A 57 -22.57 33.62 6.01
CA PRO A 57 -21.50 33.38 6.96
C PRO A 57 -21.33 34.59 7.88
N PRO A 58 -21.01 34.39 9.18
CA PRO A 58 -20.74 35.49 10.10
C PRO A 58 -19.50 36.28 9.66
N PRO A 59 -19.46 37.61 9.93
CA PRO A 59 -18.32 38.45 9.59
C PRO A 59 -17.07 38.02 10.39
N TYR A 60 -15.96 37.84 9.69
CA TYR A 60 -14.66 37.57 10.29
C TYR A 60 -14.25 38.70 11.25
N PRO A 61 -13.68 38.40 12.43
CA PRO A 61 -13.15 39.42 13.32
C PRO A 61 -11.96 40.14 12.67
N ARG A 62 -12.00 41.46 12.77
CA ARG A 62 -11.01 42.41 12.27
C ARG A 62 -9.67 42.18 12.98
N VAL A 63 -8.63 41.85 12.23
CA VAL A 63 -7.25 41.75 12.74
C VAL A 63 -6.79 43.16 13.16
N VAL A 64 -6.50 43.33 14.45
CA VAL A 64 -5.91 44.55 15.00
C VAL A 64 -4.39 44.48 14.82
N PRO A 65 -3.71 45.53 14.33
CA PRO A 65 -2.26 45.54 14.22
C PRO A 65 -1.63 45.51 15.61
N HIS A 66 -0.71 44.56 15.84
CA HIS A 66 0.11 44.53 17.05
C HIS A 66 1.16 45.65 17.01
N GLU A 67 1.17 46.48 18.06
CA GLU A 67 2.29 47.40 18.34
C GLU A 67 3.53 46.65 18.84
N PRO A 68 4.75 47.13 18.52
CA PRO A 68 5.98 46.56 19.05
C PRO A 68 6.40 47.29 20.34
N GLY A 69 6.62 46.52 21.40
CA GLY A 69 7.59 46.90 22.43
C GLY A 69 7.11 46.79 23.87
N VAL A 70 7.39 45.65 24.51
CA VAL A 70 7.87 45.62 25.90
C VAL A 70 8.86 44.48 26.03
N ARG A 71 10.10 44.83 26.36
CA ARG A 71 11.22 43.94 26.63
C ARG A 71 11.08 43.47 28.08
N LEU A 72 10.68 42.21 28.29
CA LEU A 72 10.70 41.56 29.60
C LEU A 72 11.92 40.64 29.66
N GLU A 73 12.84 40.96 30.58
CA GLU A 73 13.90 40.06 31.02
C GLU A 73 13.28 38.78 31.59
N GLN A 74 13.75 37.63 31.10
CA GLN A 74 13.53 36.35 31.76
C GLN A 74 14.86 35.61 31.89
N ASP A 75 15.27 35.52 33.15
CA ASP A 75 16.27 34.62 33.71
C ASP A 75 16.17 33.20 33.13
N HIS A 76 17.25 32.77 32.48
CA HIS A 76 17.46 31.38 32.09
C HIS A 76 18.58 30.78 32.95
N SER A 77 18.24 30.39 34.17
CA SER A 77 19.04 29.49 34.99
C SER A 77 18.41 28.10 34.99
N ARG A 78 18.96 27.19 34.15
CA ARG A 78 19.16 25.74 34.40
C ARG A 78 19.46 25.01 33.08
N SER A 79 20.73 25.00 32.70
CA SER A 79 21.28 23.98 31.82
C SER A 79 21.65 22.76 32.68
N HIS A 80 21.07 21.61 32.38
CA HIS A 80 21.59 20.31 32.80
C HIS A 80 22.37 19.74 31.62
N SER A 81 23.68 19.65 31.81
CA SER A 81 24.59 18.92 30.94
C SER A 81 24.44 17.42 31.20
N TRP A 82 24.23 16.65 30.13
CA TRP A 82 24.66 15.26 30.08
C TRP A 82 25.61 15.14 28.91
N GLY A 83 26.89 15.25 29.23
CA GLY A 83 27.96 14.83 28.33
C GLY A 83 28.13 13.32 28.46
N LEU A 84 27.88 12.60 27.38
CA LEU A 84 28.60 11.38 27.08
C LEU A 84 29.23 11.54 25.70
N LYS A 85 30.56 11.68 25.72
CA LYS A 85 31.42 11.48 24.57
C LYS A 85 31.42 9.99 24.27
N ASP A 86 31.09 9.62 23.04
CA ASP A 86 31.77 8.51 22.36
C ASP A 86 32.07 8.96 20.93
N ARG A 87 33.38 9.07 20.66
CA ARG A 87 33.98 9.22 19.35
C ARG A 87 34.17 7.83 18.74
N ASP A 88 34.30 7.79 17.42
CA ASP A 88 34.73 6.65 16.60
C ASP A 88 33.62 5.81 15.98
N SER A 89 32.78 6.46 15.16
CA SER A 89 32.14 5.78 14.01
C SER A 89 32.66 6.40 12.71
N PRO A 90 33.21 5.61 11.78
CA PRO A 90 33.70 6.13 10.50
C PRO A 90 32.51 6.65 9.65
N PRO A 91 32.74 7.68 8.81
CA PRO A 91 31.71 8.22 7.95
C PRO A 91 31.29 7.16 6.92
N VAL A 92 29.99 6.93 6.80
CA VAL A 92 29.41 6.10 5.74
C VAL A 92 29.47 6.91 4.44
N GLU A 93 30.28 6.42 3.50
CA GLU A 93 30.47 6.97 2.15
C GLU A 93 29.14 7.11 1.37
N PRO A 94 28.82 8.29 0.81
CA PRO A 94 27.59 8.54 0.04
C PRO A 94 27.55 7.88 -1.37
N GLU A 95 28.56 7.09 -1.76
CA GLU A 95 28.67 6.53 -3.13
C GLU A 95 27.66 5.42 -3.46
N THR A 96 26.91 4.88 -2.50
CA THR A 96 25.98 3.76 -2.76
C THR A 96 24.64 4.20 -3.38
N LEU A 97 24.31 5.50 -3.39
CA LEU A 97 23.06 6.03 -3.96
C LEU A 97 23.20 6.62 -5.37
N ARG A 98 24.42 6.81 -5.88
CA ARG A 98 24.68 7.30 -7.25
C ARG A 98 24.51 6.21 -8.31
N ARG A 99 24.77 4.93 -7.98
CA ARG A 99 24.71 3.81 -8.94
C ARG A 99 23.30 3.32 -9.31
N LEU A 100 22.23 3.98 -8.85
CA LEU A 100 20.85 3.58 -9.19
C LEU A 100 20.28 4.26 -10.45
N PHE A 101 21.01 5.18 -11.09
CA PHE A 101 20.50 5.95 -12.24
C PHE A 101 21.52 6.26 -13.37
N GLU A 102 22.70 5.64 -13.40
CA GLU A 102 23.73 5.94 -14.43
C GLU A 102 24.03 4.82 -15.43
N ASP A 103 23.27 3.71 -15.44
CA ASP A 103 23.48 2.64 -16.42
C ASP A 103 22.22 2.46 -17.30
N ASP A 104 22.14 3.29 -18.34
CA ASP A 104 21.55 2.99 -19.65
C ASP A 104 21.71 4.23 -20.54
N GLY A 105 22.95 4.42 -20.99
CA GLY A 105 23.27 5.28 -22.12
C GLY A 105 23.01 4.56 -23.44
N ASP A 106 22.51 5.34 -24.40
CA ASP A 106 22.67 5.17 -25.84
C ASP A 106 21.57 4.44 -26.63
N SER A 107 20.63 5.23 -27.16
CA SER A 107 20.25 5.13 -28.58
C SER A 107 19.34 6.28 -29.03
N ARG A 108 19.89 7.08 -29.96
CA ARG A 108 19.23 7.90 -30.99
C ARG A 108 18.94 9.37 -30.68
N GLU A 109 20.01 10.14 -30.79
CA GLU A 109 19.98 11.44 -31.47
C GLU A 109 19.50 11.31 -32.93
N ARG A 110 18.46 12.06 -33.30
CA ARG A 110 18.33 12.64 -34.64
C ARG A 110 17.80 14.07 -34.53
N GLY A 111 18.76 14.99 -34.56
CA GLY A 111 18.76 16.26 -35.29
C GLY A 111 17.46 17.06 -35.39
N ARG A 112 17.50 18.27 -34.83
CA ARG A 112 17.05 19.48 -35.52
C ARG A 112 17.79 20.71 -35.00
N ARG A 113 18.71 21.21 -35.83
CA ARG A 113 19.09 22.63 -35.85
C ARG A 113 17.87 23.44 -36.27
N VAL A 114 17.54 24.51 -35.55
CA VAL A 114 17.14 25.78 -36.16
C VAL A 114 17.63 26.91 -35.26
N ASP A 115 18.37 27.83 -35.89
CA ASP A 115 18.84 29.11 -35.39
C ASP A 115 17.70 30.03 -34.90
N GLY A 116 18.06 31.00 -34.05
CA GLY A 116 17.49 32.33 -34.20
C GLY A 116 17.18 33.10 -32.93
N GLY A 117 18.06 34.07 -32.63
CA GLY A 117 17.58 35.45 -32.53
C GLY A 117 17.30 36.00 -31.14
N ALA A 118 18.33 36.60 -30.56
CA ALA A 118 18.21 37.68 -29.59
C ALA A 118 17.31 38.82 -30.13
N ARG A 119 16.45 39.38 -29.27
CA ARG A 119 16.00 40.78 -29.35
C ARG A 119 15.38 41.26 -28.04
N GLU A 120 16.26 41.88 -27.27
CA GLU A 120 16.03 43.00 -26.39
C GLU A 120 15.07 44.05 -27.00
N ARG A 121 14.07 44.50 -26.22
CA ARG A 121 13.45 45.83 -26.35
C ARG A 121 12.61 46.19 -25.12
N GLU A 122 13.22 47.09 -24.37
CA GLU A 122 12.67 48.12 -23.50
C GLU A 122 11.49 48.88 -24.14
N ARG A 123 10.41 49.10 -23.37
CA ARG A 123 9.58 50.33 -23.46
C ARG A 123 8.65 50.49 -22.26
N GLN A 124 8.93 51.53 -21.49
CA GLN A 124 7.98 52.26 -20.64
C GLN A 124 6.88 52.90 -21.50
N THR A 125 5.63 52.94 -21.01
CA THR A 125 4.80 54.16 -20.99
C THR A 125 3.65 54.03 -19.98
N ARG A 126 3.54 55.07 -19.15
CA ARG A 126 2.41 55.51 -18.32
C ARG A 126 1.07 55.57 -19.07
N GLY A 127 -0.02 55.50 -18.31
CA GLY A 127 -1.35 55.96 -18.75
C GLY A 127 -2.41 55.79 -17.67
N GLU A 128 -2.56 56.81 -16.82
CA GLU A 128 -3.73 57.04 -15.97
C GLU A 128 -4.97 57.31 -16.83
N GLY A 129 -6.17 56.94 -16.36
CA GLY A 129 -7.42 57.19 -17.08
C GLY A 129 -8.66 56.74 -16.33
N SER A 130 -9.10 57.59 -15.40
CA SER A 130 -10.39 57.56 -14.72
C SER A 130 -11.54 57.86 -15.68
N SER A 131 -12.66 57.11 -15.62
CA SER A 131 -14.02 57.67 -15.57
C SER A 131 -15.11 56.60 -15.59
N SER A 132 -16.03 56.80 -14.65
CA SER A 132 -17.38 56.28 -14.54
C SER A 132 -18.24 56.50 -15.78
N ASN A 133 -19.19 55.58 -16.03
CA ASN A 133 -20.54 55.98 -16.44
C ASN A 133 -21.59 54.93 -16.04
N VAL A 134 -22.64 55.46 -15.44
CA VAL A 134 -23.93 54.83 -15.10
C VAL A 134 -24.80 54.84 -16.36
N ALA A 135 -25.44 53.72 -16.70
CA ALA A 135 -26.72 53.73 -17.42
C ALA A 135 -27.42 52.36 -17.36
N THR A 136 -28.56 52.38 -16.68
CA THR A 136 -29.76 51.55 -16.85
C THR A 136 -30.16 51.28 -18.31
N GLY A 137 -30.61 50.06 -18.62
CA GLY A 137 -31.28 49.78 -19.88
C GLY A 137 -31.60 48.29 -20.16
N GLU A 138 -32.83 47.91 -19.86
CA GLU A 138 -33.73 47.02 -20.62
C GLU A 138 -33.27 45.65 -21.18
N ARG A 139 -33.98 44.63 -20.66
CA ARG A 139 -34.59 43.49 -21.38
C ARG A 139 -34.20 43.30 -22.85
N ARG A 140 -33.62 42.12 -23.15
CA ARG A 140 -34.05 41.27 -24.27
C ARG A 140 -33.75 39.80 -24.01
N HIS A 141 -34.82 39.01 -23.91
CA HIS A 141 -34.82 37.58 -24.13
C HIS A 141 -34.21 37.29 -25.50
N VAL A 142 -33.10 36.56 -25.54
CA VAL A 142 -32.68 35.80 -26.72
C VAL A 142 -32.44 34.37 -26.27
N SER A 143 -33.51 33.58 -26.33
CA SER A 143 -33.44 32.13 -26.32
C SER A 143 -32.75 31.70 -27.62
N ARG A 144 -31.41 31.55 -27.58
CA ARG A 144 -30.65 30.95 -28.68
C ARG A 144 -30.18 29.55 -28.26
N SER A 145 -30.78 28.59 -28.93
CA SER A 145 -30.44 27.18 -29.01
C SER A 145 -28.92 26.91 -29.07
N THR A 146 -28.36 26.42 -27.96
CA THR A 146 -26.96 25.97 -27.87
C THR A 146 -26.80 24.45 -28.01
N THR A 147 -27.84 23.72 -28.43
CA THR A 147 -27.84 22.25 -28.35
C THR A 147 -27.43 21.52 -29.66
N GLU A 148 -27.26 22.20 -30.80
CA GLU A 148 -27.01 21.49 -32.08
C GLU A 148 -25.59 21.62 -32.66
N GLN A 149 -24.73 22.49 -32.13
CA GLN A 149 -23.41 22.70 -32.72
C GLN A 149 -22.32 21.72 -32.23
N SER A 150 -22.63 20.89 -31.22
CA SER A 150 -21.70 19.89 -30.68
C SER A 150 -21.70 18.55 -31.43
N ARG A 151 -22.60 18.35 -32.41
CA ARG A 151 -22.67 17.10 -33.20
C ARG A 151 -21.73 17.03 -34.42
N ARG A 152 -21.00 18.10 -34.75
CA ARG A 152 -20.14 18.13 -35.96
C ARG A 152 -18.66 17.88 -35.73
N TYR A 153 -18.20 17.77 -34.49
CA TYR A 153 -16.86 17.27 -34.19
C TYR A 153 -17.00 15.83 -33.75
N GLY A 154 -16.83 14.90 -34.71
CA GLY A 154 -16.83 13.47 -34.43
C GLY A 154 -15.91 13.19 -33.27
N ALA A 155 -16.49 12.81 -32.13
CA ALA A 155 -15.72 12.37 -30.98
C ALA A 155 -14.77 11.27 -31.48
N PRO A 156 -13.44 11.40 -31.26
CA PRO A 156 -12.50 10.40 -31.71
C PRO A 156 -12.97 9.03 -31.22
N PRO A 157 -12.93 7.99 -32.08
CA PRO A 157 -13.38 6.66 -31.70
C PRO A 157 -12.67 6.25 -30.40
N PRO A 158 -13.37 5.58 -29.47
CA PRO A 158 -12.77 5.16 -28.21
C PRO A 158 -11.51 4.36 -28.55
N ARG A 159 -10.34 4.90 -28.19
CA ARG A 159 -9.06 4.24 -28.43
C ARG A 159 -9.16 2.87 -27.77
N ARG A 160 -8.92 1.80 -28.55
CA ARG A 160 -8.79 0.45 -28.00
C ARG A 160 -7.82 0.53 -26.83
N PRO A 161 -8.17 0.00 -25.65
CA PRO A 161 -7.27 0.05 -24.50
C PRO A 161 -5.94 -0.54 -24.95
N ALA A 162 -4.85 0.20 -24.72
CA ALA A 162 -3.51 -0.33 -24.87
C ALA A 162 -3.44 -1.67 -24.13
N LYS A 163 -2.67 -2.63 -24.66
CA LYS A 163 -2.51 -3.95 -24.03
C LYS A 163 -2.29 -3.76 -22.52
N PRO A 164 -3.05 -4.48 -21.67
CA PRO A 164 -2.97 -4.31 -20.23
C PRO A 164 -1.51 -4.43 -19.80
N ASP A 165 -1.09 -3.52 -18.94
CA ASP A 165 0.33 -3.24 -18.68
C ASP A 165 1.02 -4.45 -18.03
N GLU A 166 1.60 -5.30 -18.86
CA GLU A 166 2.36 -6.50 -18.46
C GLU A 166 3.43 -6.14 -17.41
N ILE A 167 4.01 -4.95 -17.52
CA ILE A 167 4.98 -4.37 -16.57
C ILE A 167 4.48 -4.43 -15.11
N PHE A 168 3.20 -4.14 -14.85
CA PHE A 168 2.65 -4.18 -13.49
C PHE A 168 2.56 -5.61 -12.95
N THR A 169 2.18 -6.53 -13.84
CA THR A 169 2.05 -7.95 -13.53
C THR A 169 3.41 -8.55 -13.23
N ASP A 170 4.38 -8.29 -14.10
CA ASP A 170 5.76 -8.77 -13.96
C ASP A 170 6.41 -8.24 -12.69
N HIS A 171 6.19 -6.95 -12.39
CA HIS A 171 6.69 -6.35 -11.16
C HIS A 171 6.12 -7.04 -9.90
N LEU A 172 4.80 -7.21 -9.79
CA LEU A 172 4.19 -7.84 -8.62
C LEU A 172 4.53 -9.33 -8.52
N ASN A 173 4.54 -10.05 -9.64
CA ASN A 173 4.93 -11.48 -9.68
C ASN A 173 6.39 -11.67 -9.26
N GLY A 174 7.28 -10.76 -9.65
CA GLY A 174 8.68 -10.76 -9.24
C GLY A 174 8.87 -10.45 -7.75
N LEU A 175 8.03 -9.57 -7.17
CA LEU A 175 8.08 -9.26 -5.74
C LEU A 175 7.58 -10.40 -4.86
N PHE A 176 6.56 -11.15 -5.31
CA PHE A 176 5.88 -12.16 -4.50
C PHE A 176 5.82 -13.54 -5.16
N PRO A 177 6.95 -14.18 -5.51
CA PRO A 177 6.92 -15.55 -6.01
C PRO A 177 6.34 -16.50 -4.93
N PRO A 178 5.46 -17.45 -5.27
CA PRO A 178 5.05 -17.88 -6.62
C PRO A 178 3.71 -17.25 -7.11
N LEU A 179 3.24 -16.17 -6.49
CA LEU A 179 1.93 -15.59 -6.79
C LEU A 179 1.86 -15.09 -8.25
N LYS A 180 0.69 -15.25 -8.86
CA LYS A 180 0.38 -14.80 -10.22
C LYS A 180 -0.78 -13.82 -10.19
N PHE A 181 -0.48 -12.54 -10.34
CA PHE A 181 -1.47 -11.48 -10.37
C PHE A 181 -2.10 -11.39 -11.76
N PRO A 182 -3.44 -11.36 -11.89
CA PRO A 182 -4.09 -11.00 -13.15
C PRO A 182 -3.72 -9.57 -13.57
N ALA A 183 -3.53 -9.33 -14.87
CA ALA A 183 -3.04 -8.04 -15.36
C ALA A 183 -3.95 -6.86 -15.01
N GLU A 184 -5.27 -7.06 -15.10
CA GLU A 184 -6.24 -6.04 -14.70
C GLU A 184 -6.17 -5.71 -13.21
N LEU A 185 -5.95 -6.73 -12.37
CA LEU A 185 -5.81 -6.55 -10.93
C LEU A 185 -4.51 -5.79 -10.60
N ALA A 186 -3.39 -6.18 -11.21
CA ALA A 186 -2.10 -5.50 -11.05
C ALA A 186 -2.19 -4.01 -11.44
N ALA A 187 -2.83 -3.72 -12.57
CA ALA A 187 -3.07 -2.34 -13.01
C ALA A 187 -3.90 -1.53 -12.03
N ARG A 188 -4.96 -2.11 -11.45
CA ARG A 188 -5.77 -1.44 -10.44
C ARG A 188 -5.00 -1.20 -9.13
N ILE A 189 -4.20 -2.16 -8.68
CA ILE A 189 -3.38 -2.05 -7.46
C ILE A 189 -2.35 -0.92 -7.60
N LEU A 190 -1.71 -0.82 -8.76
CA LEU A 190 -0.63 0.13 -9.02
C LEU A 190 -1.10 1.46 -9.65
N THR A 191 -2.42 1.68 -9.75
CA THR A 191 -2.98 2.96 -10.18
C THR A 191 -3.59 3.71 -9.01
N HIS A 192 -3.03 4.88 -8.69
CA HIS A 192 -3.57 5.78 -7.69
C HIS A 192 -4.71 6.64 -8.25
N ALA A 193 -5.62 7.09 -7.37
CA ALA A 193 -6.79 7.91 -7.73
C ALA A 193 -6.43 9.27 -8.35
N SER A 194 -5.20 9.78 -8.14
CA SER A 194 -4.76 11.04 -8.76
C SER A 194 -4.42 10.90 -10.25
N HIS A 195 -4.23 9.70 -10.77
CA HIS A 195 -3.86 9.49 -12.17
C HIS A 195 -5.10 9.48 -13.09
N PRO A 196 -5.04 10.03 -14.31
CA PRO A 196 -6.19 10.03 -15.24
C PRO A 196 -6.75 8.64 -15.58
N ALA A 197 -5.88 7.61 -15.60
CA ALA A 197 -6.31 6.22 -15.84
C ALA A 197 -7.12 5.61 -14.67
N ALA A 198 -7.22 6.30 -13.51
CA ALA A 198 -7.98 5.83 -12.35
C ALA A 198 -9.47 5.59 -12.65
N PHE A 199 -10.00 6.18 -13.73
CA PHE A 199 -11.36 5.91 -14.19
C PHE A 199 -11.59 4.42 -14.53
N HIS A 200 -10.55 3.72 -15.01
CA HIS A 200 -10.60 2.27 -15.26
C HIS A 200 -10.46 1.43 -13.98
N GLY A 201 -10.36 2.08 -12.82
CA GLY A 201 -10.11 1.45 -11.54
C GLY A 201 -8.82 1.96 -10.92
N HIS A 202 -8.84 2.07 -9.60
CA HIS A 202 -7.72 2.52 -8.79
C HIS A 202 -7.63 1.70 -7.51
N ASN A 203 -6.57 1.94 -6.74
CA ASN A 203 -6.16 1.09 -5.62
C ASN A 203 -6.94 1.31 -4.31
N ALA A 204 -7.88 2.26 -4.23
CA ALA A 204 -8.50 2.66 -2.97
C ALA A 204 -9.30 1.55 -2.29
N GLN A 205 -10.01 0.72 -3.06
CA GLN A 205 -10.76 -0.42 -2.53
C GLN A 205 -9.81 -1.43 -1.87
N PHE A 206 -8.72 -1.77 -2.55
CA PHE A 206 -7.74 -2.72 -2.02
C PHE A 206 -6.97 -2.12 -0.84
N ALA A 207 -6.63 -0.83 -0.88
CA ALA A 207 -6.00 -0.15 0.26
C ALA A 207 -6.91 -0.16 1.49
N PHE A 208 -8.22 0.02 1.33
CA PHE A 208 -9.19 -0.05 2.42
C PHE A 208 -9.24 -1.44 3.09
N ILE A 209 -9.18 -2.51 2.30
CA ILE A 209 -9.08 -3.88 2.80
C ILE A 209 -7.72 -4.09 3.47
N GLY A 210 -6.64 -3.68 2.80
CA GLY A 210 -5.27 -3.82 3.27
C GLY A 210 -5.02 -3.18 4.63
N ARG A 211 -5.58 -1.99 4.89
CA ARG A 211 -5.47 -1.33 6.20
C ARG A 211 -6.01 -2.22 7.33
N ARG A 212 -7.20 -2.80 7.15
CA ARG A 212 -7.81 -3.71 8.13
C ARG A 212 -6.98 -4.97 8.32
N VAL A 213 -6.45 -5.52 7.24
CA VAL A 213 -5.61 -6.72 7.26
C VAL A 213 -4.32 -6.45 8.05
N LEU A 214 -3.65 -5.33 7.76
CA LEU A 214 -2.44 -4.90 8.48
C LEU A 214 -2.70 -4.69 9.98
N GLU A 215 -3.73 -3.91 10.31
CA GLU A 215 -4.12 -3.64 11.70
C GLU A 215 -4.43 -4.93 12.45
N SER A 216 -5.21 -5.83 11.84
CA SER A 216 -5.60 -7.09 12.45
C SER A 216 -4.41 -7.99 12.73
N TYR A 217 -3.49 -8.15 11.76
CA TYR A 217 -2.30 -9.00 11.94
C TYR A 217 -1.29 -8.41 12.92
N LEU A 218 -1.12 -7.08 12.92
CA LEU A 218 -0.27 -6.42 13.90
C LEU A 218 -0.83 -6.58 15.32
N LEU A 219 -2.13 -6.37 15.51
CA LEU A 219 -2.79 -6.56 16.80
C LEU A 219 -2.73 -8.01 17.27
N LEU A 220 -2.91 -8.98 16.37
CA LEU A 220 -2.76 -10.40 16.71
C LEU A 220 -1.36 -10.73 17.21
N LEU A 221 -0.32 -10.22 16.53
CA LEU A 221 1.05 -10.39 16.96
C LEU A 221 1.27 -9.78 18.35
N LEU A 222 0.86 -8.52 18.53
CA LEU A 222 1.02 -7.80 19.80
C LEU A 222 0.29 -8.52 20.94
N ALA A 223 -0.93 -8.99 20.71
CA ALA A 223 -1.72 -9.73 21.69
C ALA A 223 -1.12 -11.10 22.05
N SER A 224 -0.37 -11.72 21.14
CA SER A 224 0.33 -12.99 21.37
C SER A 224 1.72 -12.83 22.02
N SER A 225 2.23 -11.61 22.10
CA SER A 225 3.58 -11.35 22.60
C SER A 225 3.64 -11.49 24.14
N PRO A 226 4.62 -12.23 24.68
CA PRO A 226 4.87 -12.25 26.12
C PRO A 226 5.41 -10.92 26.66
N HIS A 227 5.86 -10.03 25.77
CA HIS A 227 6.40 -8.71 26.12
C HIS A 227 5.31 -7.62 26.21
N LEU A 228 4.03 -7.96 25.95
CA LEU A 228 2.93 -7.01 26.06
C LEU A 228 2.67 -6.65 27.53
N LYS A 229 2.97 -5.40 27.88
CA LYS A 229 2.69 -4.78 29.18
C LYS A 229 1.38 -3.97 29.13
N PRO A 230 0.64 -3.86 30.25
CA PRO A 230 -0.55 -2.99 30.34
C PRO A 230 -0.29 -1.50 30.07
N THR A 231 0.97 -1.06 30.16
CA THR A 231 1.38 0.33 29.87
C THR A 231 1.48 0.63 28.38
N HIS A 232 1.40 -0.37 27.50
CA HIS A 232 1.47 -0.14 26.06
C HIS A 232 0.13 0.31 25.51
N ASP A 233 0.11 1.47 24.84
CA ASP A 233 -1.03 1.89 24.03
C ASP A 233 -0.98 1.19 22.66
N LEU A 234 -1.83 0.19 22.47
CA LEU A 234 -1.91 -0.56 21.23
C LEU A 234 -2.34 0.31 20.04
N GLN A 235 -3.21 1.30 20.25
CA GLN A 235 -3.67 2.19 19.17
C GLN A 235 -2.56 3.13 18.72
N GLU A 236 -1.78 3.66 19.68
CA GLU A 236 -0.60 4.47 19.37
C GLU A 236 0.44 3.65 18.60
N ILE A 237 0.75 2.43 19.06
CA ILE A 237 1.69 1.53 18.36
C ILE A 237 1.22 1.24 16.94
N VAL A 238 -0.06 0.85 16.76
CA VAL A 238 -0.62 0.54 15.44
C VAL A 238 -0.60 1.76 14.51
N SER A 239 -1.03 2.93 14.99
CA SER A 239 -1.08 4.15 14.18
C SER A 239 0.31 4.67 13.77
N SER A 240 1.31 4.49 14.64
CA SER A 240 2.71 4.82 14.36
C SER A 240 3.32 3.84 13.34
N VAL A 241 3.24 2.53 13.61
CA VAL A 241 3.85 1.47 12.78
C VAL A 241 3.23 1.41 11.39
N LEU A 242 1.91 1.59 11.29
CA LEU A 242 1.16 1.53 10.04
C LEU A 242 0.89 2.90 9.42
N ASN A 243 1.63 3.93 9.84
CA ASN A 243 1.55 5.25 9.23
C ASN A 243 1.81 5.15 7.72
N THR A 244 0.92 5.68 6.88
CA THR A 244 1.01 5.55 5.42
C THR A 244 2.34 6.09 4.87
N TYR A 245 2.87 7.20 5.40
CA TYR A 245 4.15 7.74 4.94
C TYR A 245 5.30 6.80 5.30
N PHE A 246 5.26 6.23 6.50
CA PHE A 246 6.25 5.26 6.98
C PHE A 246 6.24 3.98 6.14
N LEU A 247 5.05 3.46 5.81
CA LEU A 247 4.89 2.34 4.89
C LEU A 247 5.43 2.66 3.50
N GLY A 248 5.17 3.86 2.98
CA GLY A 248 5.72 4.29 1.69
C GLY A 248 7.23 4.36 1.70
N GLU A 249 7.80 5.00 2.72
CA GLU A 249 9.24 5.19 2.86
C GLU A 249 9.99 3.84 2.97
N HIS A 250 9.54 2.94 3.84
CA HIS A 250 10.28 1.71 4.15
C HIS A 250 9.84 0.47 3.35
N ILE A 251 8.56 0.36 3.00
CA ILE A 251 8.03 -0.75 2.22
C ILE A 251 7.95 -0.36 0.75
N GLY A 252 7.25 0.72 0.44
CA GLY A 252 6.98 1.17 -0.93
C GLY A 252 8.26 1.45 -1.73
N SER A 253 9.21 2.18 -1.14
CA SER A 253 10.51 2.45 -1.76
C SER A 253 11.29 1.16 -2.00
N LYS A 254 11.28 0.24 -1.03
CA LYS A 254 12.05 -1.00 -1.13
C LYS A 254 11.47 -2.00 -2.13
N TRP A 255 10.16 -2.02 -2.28
CA TRP A 255 9.49 -2.75 -3.34
C TRP A 255 9.63 -2.06 -4.70
N GLY A 256 10.13 -0.82 -4.75
CA GLY A 256 10.32 -0.07 -5.98
C GLY A 256 9.01 0.43 -6.59
N LEU A 257 7.96 0.57 -5.78
CA LEU A 257 6.62 0.92 -6.26
C LEU A 257 6.61 2.26 -6.99
N GLY A 258 7.38 3.25 -6.51
CA GLY A 258 7.43 4.58 -7.13
C GLY A 258 7.89 4.62 -8.58
N ARG A 259 8.60 3.58 -9.04
CA ARG A 259 9.08 3.48 -10.43
C ARG A 259 8.03 2.93 -11.38
N VAL A 260 7.08 2.15 -10.85
CA VAL A 260 6.15 1.36 -11.67
C VAL A 260 4.72 1.88 -11.53
N MET A 261 4.35 2.46 -10.40
CA MET A 261 2.99 2.92 -10.14
C MET A 261 2.59 4.11 -11.02
N ARG A 262 1.29 4.20 -11.33
CA ARG A 262 0.64 5.32 -12.00
C ARG A 262 0.08 6.29 -10.98
N TRP A 263 0.61 7.50 -10.96
CA TRP A 263 0.15 8.59 -10.10
C TRP A 263 0.50 9.94 -10.74
N THR A 264 -0.17 10.99 -10.29
CA THR A 264 0.14 12.37 -10.66
C THR A 264 0.58 13.13 -9.41
N PRO A 265 1.76 13.81 -9.43
CA PRO A 265 2.23 14.61 -8.31
C PRO A 265 1.35 15.84 -8.09
N THR A 266 1.27 16.29 -6.84
CA THR A 266 0.53 17.51 -6.47
C THR A 266 1.22 18.78 -6.97
N ILE A 267 2.55 18.71 -7.18
CA ILE A 267 3.37 19.82 -7.64
C ILE A 267 3.56 19.72 -9.16
N ALA A 268 3.56 20.86 -9.84
CA ALA A 268 3.79 20.95 -11.27
C ALA A 268 5.21 20.45 -11.66
N ALA A 269 5.34 19.87 -12.86
CA ALA A 269 6.57 19.21 -13.30
C ALA A 269 7.77 20.16 -13.40
N GLU A 270 7.52 21.46 -13.60
CA GLU A 270 8.54 22.49 -13.71
C GLU A 270 9.31 22.64 -12.39
N MET A 271 8.61 22.53 -11.24
CA MET A 271 9.24 22.63 -9.92
C MET A 271 10.04 21.38 -9.53
N LEU A 272 9.83 20.26 -10.23
CA LEU A 272 10.58 19.02 -10.02
C LEU A 272 11.96 19.06 -10.71
N ASN A 273 12.12 19.88 -11.75
CA ASN A 273 13.34 19.98 -12.54
C ASN A 273 14.37 20.98 -11.99
N ASP A 274 14.02 21.74 -10.94
CA ASP A 274 14.97 22.62 -10.25
C ASP A 274 15.92 21.77 -9.38
N GLU A 275 16.95 21.19 -10.03
CA GLU A 275 18.00 20.37 -9.43
C GLU A 275 18.80 21.09 -8.33
N ALA A 276 18.69 22.42 -8.27
CA ALA A 276 19.40 23.27 -7.30
C ALA A 276 18.85 23.16 -5.86
N ARG A 277 17.77 22.41 -5.60
CA ARG A 277 17.25 22.22 -4.23
C ARG A 277 17.95 21.07 -3.51
N VAL A 278 18.76 21.44 -2.51
CA VAL A 278 19.67 20.62 -1.70
C VAL A 278 19.02 19.49 -0.86
N ASP A 279 17.71 19.23 -0.96
CA ASP A 279 17.09 18.11 -0.22
C ASP A 279 16.02 17.36 -1.02
N LYS A 280 16.48 16.37 -1.79
CA LYS A 280 15.63 15.45 -2.56
C LYS A 280 14.64 14.71 -1.65
N THR A 281 15.01 14.38 -0.41
CA THR A 281 14.12 13.63 0.49
C THR A 281 12.95 14.47 0.97
N LYS A 282 13.20 15.74 1.28
CA LYS A 282 12.14 16.71 1.59
C LYS A 282 11.24 16.95 0.38
N LEU A 283 11.82 17.10 -0.81
CA LEU A 283 11.04 17.22 -2.04
C LEU A 283 10.12 16.00 -2.27
N LEU A 284 10.62 14.78 -2.08
CA LEU A 284 9.83 13.54 -2.22
C LEU A 284 8.68 13.45 -1.21
N LYS A 285 8.89 13.95 0.01
CA LYS A 285 7.84 14.07 1.03
C LYS A 285 6.80 15.13 0.60
N ASP A 286 7.26 16.27 0.10
CA ASP A 286 6.42 17.39 -0.30
C ASP A 286 5.54 17.06 -1.53
N VAL A 287 6.05 16.29 -2.50
CA VAL A 287 5.25 15.82 -3.65
C VAL A 287 4.23 14.74 -3.28
N GLY A 288 4.29 14.22 -2.05
CA GLY A 288 3.38 13.20 -1.55
C GLY A 288 3.72 11.77 -2.00
N LEU A 289 4.90 11.52 -2.58
CA LEU A 289 5.25 10.21 -3.14
C LEU A 289 5.14 9.10 -2.09
N TYR A 290 5.70 9.29 -0.90
CA TYR A 290 5.64 8.27 0.15
C TYR A 290 4.22 7.98 0.61
N LYS A 291 3.33 8.98 0.64
CA LYS A 291 1.92 8.72 0.93
C LYS A 291 1.31 7.79 -0.12
N VAL A 292 1.51 8.09 -1.40
CA VAL A 292 0.91 7.28 -2.47
C VAL A 292 1.53 5.88 -2.54
N GLN A 293 2.84 5.76 -2.30
CA GLN A 293 3.52 4.47 -2.19
C GLN A 293 3.01 3.64 -1.00
N GLY A 294 2.75 4.27 0.14
CA GLY A 294 2.17 3.59 1.31
C GLY A 294 0.77 3.06 1.05
N ASP A 295 -0.06 3.85 0.36
CA ASP A 295 -1.39 3.40 -0.08
C ASP A 295 -1.29 2.24 -1.07
N ALA A 296 -0.31 2.27 -1.99
CA ALA A 296 -0.06 1.18 -2.93
C ALA A 296 0.44 -0.09 -2.21
N ALA A 297 1.38 0.02 -1.27
CA ALA A 297 1.87 -1.12 -0.48
C ALA A 297 0.73 -1.77 0.33
N THR A 298 -0.15 -0.95 0.90
CA THR A 298 -1.36 -1.40 1.59
C THR A 298 -2.32 -2.10 0.62
N ALA A 299 -2.54 -1.52 -0.56
CA ALA A 299 -3.38 -2.10 -1.60
C ALA A 299 -2.88 -3.46 -2.09
N VAL A 300 -1.55 -3.62 -2.23
CA VAL A 300 -0.93 -4.91 -2.56
C VAL A 300 -1.34 -5.97 -1.54
N LEU A 301 -1.21 -5.70 -0.23
CA LEU A 301 -1.59 -6.68 0.79
C LEU A 301 -3.10 -6.96 0.78
N GLY A 302 -3.93 -5.93 0.60
CA GLY A 302 -5.39 -6.11 0.50
C GLY A 302 -5.81 -6.94 -0.71
N ALA A 303 -5.15 -6.77 -1.85
CA ALA A 303 -5.37 -7.59 -3.03
C ALA A 303 -4.86 -9.03 -2.83
N ILE A 304 -3.73 -9.23 -2.15
CA ILE A 304 -3.24 -10.57 -1.81
C ILE A 304 -4.25 -11.30 -0.94
N PHE A 305 -4.78 -10.61 0.08
CA PHE A 305 -5.82 -11.16 0.94
C PHE A 305 -7.07 -11.56 0.14
N GLN A 306 -7.52 -10.71 -0.78
CA GLN A 306 -8.73 -10.97 -1.56
C GLN A 306 -8.53 -12.08 -2.62
N GLN A 307 -7.37 -12.13 -3.28
CA GLN A 307 -7.12 -13.05 -4.41
C GLN A 307 -6.54 -14.40 -3.96
N PHE A 308 -5.65 -14.39 -2.97
CA PHE A 308 -4.89 -15.58 -2.53
C PHE A 308 -5.24 -16.00 -1.09
N GLY A 309 -6.10 -15.25 -0.40
CA GLY A 309 -6.62 -15.60 0.92
C GLY A 309 -5.79 -15.09 2.10
N ALA A 310 -6.36 -15.26 3.30
CA ALA A 310 -5.81 -14.73 4.54
C ALA A 310 -4.46 -15.36 4.92
N SER A 311 -4.28 -16.68 4.72
CA SER A 311 -3.03 -17.40 5.05
C SER A 311 -1.82 -16.80 4.31
N VAL A 312 -1.98 -16.58 3.00
CA VAL A 312 -0.93 -16.00 2.15
C VAL A 312 -0.64 -14.55 2.53
N ALA A 313 -1.68 -13.73 2.75
CA ALA A 313 -1.49 -12.35 3.20
C ALA A 313 -0.78 -12.26 4.55
N HIS A 314 -1.14 -13.12 5.50
CA HIS A 314 -0.49 -13.21 6.81
C HIS A 314 0.99 -13.54 6.70
N ARG A 315 1.35 -14.49 5.82
CA ARG A 315 2.75 -14.81 5.51
C ARG A 315 3.49 -13.62 4.92
N VAL A 316 2.90 -12.93 3.94
CA VAL A 316 3.51 -11.74 3.33
C VAL A 316 3.76 -10.65 4.37
N PHE A 317 2.80 -10.41 5.26
CA PHE A 317 2.93 -9.44 6.35
C PHE A 317 4.14 -9.76 7.24
N HIS A 318 4.20 -10.97 7.81
CA HIS A 318 5.25 -11.34 8.76
C HIS A 318 6.64 -11.52 8.13
N THR A 319 6.71 -11.93 6.86
CA THR A 319 8.01 -12.23 6.22
C THR A 319 8.55 -11.07 5.39
N ARG A 320 7.70 -10.25 4.75
CA ARG A 320 8.13 -9.24 3.77
C ARG A 320 7.94 -7.80 4.24
N MET A 321 6.89 -7.53 5.01
CA MET A 321 6.56 -6.18 5.47
C MET A 321 7.12 -5.89 6.85
N LEU A 322 6.67 -6.64 7.86
CA LEU A 322 6.92 -6.35 9.26
C LEU A 322 8.41 -6.28 9.65
N PRO A 323 9.32 -7.13 9.13
CA PRO A 323 10.75 -7.02 9.42
C PRO A 323 11.37 -5.69 8.99
N ARG A 324 10.75 -4.97 8.05
CA ARG A 324 11.20 -3.64 7.59
C ARG A 324 10.66 -2.49 8.43
N LEU A 325 9.74 -2.78 9.35
CA LEU A 325 9.16 -1.80 10.28
C LEU A 325 9.83 -1.85 11.67
N LEU A 326 10.90 -2.65 11.81
CA LEU A 326 11.72 -2.77 13.03
C LEU A 326 12.73 -1.62 13.14
N LEU A 327 12.23 -0.38 13.13
CA LEU A 327 13.08 0.80 13.27
C LEU A 327 13.07 1.28 14.72
N PRO A 328 14.21 1.77 15.25
CA PRO A 328 14.26 2.31 16.61
C PRO A 328 13.35 3.52 16.83
N GLN A 329 13.07 4.30 15.76
CA GLN A 329 12.24 5.50 15.80
C GLN A 329 11.07 5.35 14.83
N GLY A 330 9.84 5.63 15.30
CA GLY A 330 8.62 5.56 14.50
C GLY A 330 8.17 4.15 14.07
N GLY A 331 8.99 3.14 14.32
CA GLY A 331 8.68 1.74 14.05
C GLY A 331 8.09 1.00 15.25
N LEU A 332 8.09 -0.32 15.15
CA LEU A 332 7.61 -1.19 16.22
C LEU A 332 8.50 -1.03 17.46
N PRO A 333 7.94 -0.94 18.68
CA PRO A 333 8.75 -0.88 19.90
C PRO A 333 9.73 -2.05 20.00
N VAL A 334 10.96 -1.75 20.45
CA VAL A 334 12.10 -2.70 20.46
C VAL A 334 11.80 -3.97 21.25
N CYS A 335 10.96 -3.90 22.28
CA CYS A 335 10.55 -5.07 23.07
C CYS A 335 9.84 -6.16 22.25
N PHE A 336 9.26 -5.82 21.09
CA PHE A 336 8.57 -6.77 20.21
C PHE A 336 9.44 -7.27 19.04
N HIS A 337 10.68 -6.76 18.88
CA HIS A 337 11.52 -7.11 17.74
C HIS A 337 11.87 -8.59 17.70
N ALA A 338 12.17 -9.18 18.86
CA ALA A 338 12.44 -10.62 18.97
C ALA A 338 11.26 -11.46 18.49
N ASP A 339 10.04 -11.10 18.88
CA ASP A 339 8.80 -11.80 18.49
C ASP A 339 8.55 -11.72 16.99
N VAL A 340 8.86 -10.57 16.35
CA VAL A 340 8.80 -10.42 14.89
C VAL A 340 9.80 -11.32 14.20
N HIS A 341 11.04 -11.36 14.68
CA HIS A 341 12.07 -12.23 14.11
C HIS A 341 11.71 -13.70 14.25
N GLU A 342 11.18 -14.12 15.40
CA GLU A 342 10.70 -15.49 15.64
C GLU A 342 9.54 -15.83 14.68
N ALA A 343 8.52 -14.96 14.58
CA ALA A 343 7.39 -15.17 13.69
C ALA A 343 7.82 -15.25 12.22
N CYS A 344 8.75 -14.38 11.80
CA CYS A 344 9.34 -14.40 10.46
C CYS A 344 10.08 -15.71 10.20
N ALA A 345 10.95 -16.15 11.13
CA ALA A 345 11.70 -17.40 11.02
C ALA A 345 10.78 -18.62 10.94
N ARG A 346 9.75 -18.69 11.81
CA ARG A 346 8.73 -19.76 11.82
C ARG A 346 7.97 -19.86 10.50
N LEU A 347 7.80 -18.75 9.79
CA LEU A 347 7.13 -18.70 8.49
C LEU A 347 8.09 -18.86 7.29
N GLY A 348 9.34 -19.24 7.53
CA GLY A 348 10.35 -19.53 6.51
C GLY A 348 11.28 -18.36 6.18
N GLY A 349 11.31 -17.31 7.00
CA GLY A 349 12.17 -16.15 6.84
C GLY A 349 11.71 -15.16 5.76
N SER A 350 12.55 -14.17 5.45
CA SER A 350 12.25 -13.09 4.50
C SER A 350 12.05 -13.54 3.05
N HIS A 351 12.44 -14.77 2.74
CA HIS A 351 12.25 -15.41 1.44
C HIS A 351 11.37 -16.67 1.54
N GLY A 352 10.68 -16.86 2.66
CA GLY A 352 9.82 -18.00 2.91
C GLY A 352 8.75 -18.16 1.82
N ARG A 353 8.37 -19.42 1.59
CA ARG A 353 7.33 -19.81 0.63
C ARG A 353 6.00 -19.20 1.04
N LEU A 354 5.35 -18.48 0.13
CA LEU A 354 4.10 -17.77 0.41
C LEU A 354 2.87 -18.68 0.33
N VAL A 355 2.90 -19.69 -0.53
CA VAL A 355 1.82 -20.67 -0.71
C VAL A 355 2.28 -22.02 -0.17
N LEU A 356 1.56 -22.58 0.79
CA LEU A 356 1.82 -23.93 1.29
C LEU A 356 1.18 -24.96 0.35
N ASP A 357 1.76 -26.17 0.28
CA ASP A 357 1.20 -27.25 -0.54
C ASP A 357 -0.24 -27.61 -0.12
N SER A 358 -0.59 -27.40 1.15
CA SER A 358 -1.94 -27.56 1.70
C SER A 358 -2.96 -26.55 1.17
N ASP A 359 -2.49 -25.39 0.69
CA ASP A 359 -3.34 -24.28 0.27
C ASP A 359 -3.63 -24.34 -1.24
N LEU A 360 -3.03 -25.28 -1.96
CA LEU A 360 -3.39 -25.55 -3.35
C LEU A 360 -4.82 -26.10 -3.39
N PRO A 361 -5.70 -25.53 -4.23
CA PRO A 361 -7.07 -26.00 -4.31
C PRO A 361 -7.07 -27.49 -4.64
N VAL A 362 -7.71 -28.29 -3.78
CA VAL A 362 -7.81 -29.76 -3.88
C VAL A 362 -8.27 -30.24 -5.27
N LYS A 363 -8.87 -29.35 -6.08
CA LYS A 363 -9.20 -29.58 -7.49
C LYS A 363 -8.02 -30.04 -8.34
N GLU A 364 -6.78 -29.63 -8.06
CA GLU A 364 -5.61 -30.17 -8.78
C GLU A 364 -5.14 -31.51 -8.22
N LEU A 365 -5.23 -31.73 -6.90
CA LEU A 365 -4.92 -33.02 -6.30
C LEU A 365 -5.84 -34.15 -6.79
N GLY A 366 -7.12 -33.83 -7.04
CA GLY A 366 -8.06 -34.77 -7.66
C GLY A 366 -7.69 -35.11 -9.11
N ALA A 367 -7.28 -34.11 -9.91
CA ALA A 367 -6.89 -34.31 -11.30
C ALA A 367 -5.59 -35.13 -11.42
N VAL A 368 -4.59 -34.84 -10.58
CA VAL A 368 -3.33 -35.61 -10.55
C VAL A 368 -3.57 -37.04 -10.10
N GLN A 369 -4.41 -37.27 -9.08
CA GLN A 369 -4.76 -38.62 -8.64
C GLN A 369 -5.59 -39.37 -9.68
N GLU A 370 -6.46 -38.69 -10.42
CA GLU A 370 -7.25 -39.33 -11.48
C GLU A 370 -6.38 -39.67 -12.70
N GLU A 371 -5.39 -38.84 -13.02
CA GLU A 371 -4.43 -39.11 -14.09
C GLU A 371 -3.43 -40.22 -13.72
N GLU A 372 -2.95 -40.26 -12.47
CA GLU A 372 -2.15 -41.37 -11.95
C GLU A 372 -2.96 -42.69 -11.95
N LYS A 373 -4.25 -42.64 -11.59
CA LYS A 373 -5.14 -43.81 -11.64
C LYS A 373 -5.44 -44.26 -13.08
N ARG A 374 -5.53 -43.33 -14.04
CA ARG A 374 -5.65 -43.65 -15.48
C ARG A 374 -4.37 -44.28 -16.02
N GLN A 375 -3.21 -43.74 -15.70
CA GLN A 375 -1.92 -44.32 -16.09
C GLN A 375 -1.70 -45.71 -15.47
N ALA A 376 -2.13 -45.92 -14.22
CA ALA A 376 -2.09 -47.24 -13.59
C ALA A 376 -3.03 -48.26 -14.24
N LEU A 377 -4.15 -47.83 -14.83
CA LEU A 377 -5.08 -48.70 -15.57
C LEU A 377 -4.60 -49.02 -16.99
N GLU A 378 -3.88 -48.10 -17.63
CA GLU A 378 -3.32 -48.31 -18.99
C GLU A 378 -2.01 -49.09 -19.00
N ALA A 379 -1.39 -49.35 -17.84
CA ALA A 379 -0.18 -50.16 -17.77
C ALA A 379 -0.46 -51.57 -18.34
N PRO A 380 0.16 -51.96 -19.48
CA PRO A 380 -0.13 -53.22 -20.13
C PRO A 380 0.27 -54.35 -19.18
N LYS A 381 -0.70 -55.22 -18.86
CA LYS A 381 -0.46 -56.49 -18.20
C LYS A 381 0.55 -57.25 -19.05
N ARG A 382 1.84 -57.14 -18.71
CA ARG A 382 2.90 -57.95 -19.28
C ARG A 382 2.57 -59.39 -18.89
N THR A 383 1.88 -60.08 -19.78
CA THR A 383 1.62 -61.50 -19.72
C THR A 383 2.99 -62.18 -19.68
N SER A 384 3.39 -62.58 -18.48
CA SER A 384 4.55 -63.41 -18.22
C SER A 384 4.34 -64.74 -18.93
N ARG A 385 4.82 -64.82 -20.18
CA ARG A 385 4.91 -66.05 -20.94
C ARG A 385 6.00 -66.90 -20.27
N GLN A 386 5.60 -67.73 -19.31
CA GLN A 386 6.43 -68.79 -18.78
C GLN A 386 6.74 -69.75 -19.93
N THR A 387 7.97 -69.70 -20.43
CA THR A 387 8.57 -70.75 -21.23
C THR A 387 9.00 -71.88 -20.31
N LEU A 388 8.30 -73.01 -20.41
CA LEU A 388 8.70 -74.29 -19.81
C LEU A 388 9.97 -74.81 -20.52
N PRO A 389 11.01 -75.23 -19.78
CA PRO A 389 12.13 -75.97 -20.35
C PRO A 389 11.75 -77.45 -20.55
N HIS A 390 12.23 -78.01 -21.67
CA HIS A 390 12.10 -79.41 -22.07
C HIS A 390 13.17 -80.30 -21.44
#